data_AF-A0A8T4W3K5-F1
#
_entry.id   AF-A0A8T4W3K5-F1
#
_cell.length_a   1.000
_cell.length_b   1.000
_cell.length_c   1.000
_cell.angle_alpha   90.00
_cell.angle_beta   90.00
_cell.angle_gamma   90.00
#
_symmetry.space_group_name_H-M   'P 1'
#
loop_
_entity.id
_entity.type
_entity.pdbx_description
1 polymer ?
#
loop_
_entity_poly.entity_id
_entity_poly.type
_entity_poly.pdbx_seq_one_letter_code
_entity_poly.pdbx_strand_id
1 'polypeptide(L)' 'MKIKDINEIKQRREGKNWFFKNHPHSPLPQKDKKEFSGLSYFPINPDYQFILSLNVHTDKKTINVE' A
#
# COMPACT_ATOMS: atom_id res chain seq x y z
N MET A 1 18.01 -7.39 5.51
CA MET A 1 16.85 -6.81 4.80
C MET A 1 16.16 -7.95 4.06
N LYS A 2 14.85 -8.16 4.24
CA LYS A 2 14.18 -9.38 3.75
C LYS A 2 13.19 -9.05 2.63
N ILE A 3 13.20 -9.90 1.59
CA ILE A 3 12.17 -9.98 0.57
C ILE A 3 10.87 -10.44 1.27
N LYS A 4 9.73 -9.89 0.84
CA LYS A 4 8.43 -10.21 1.41
C LYS A 4 7.91 -11.50 0.78
N ASP A 5 7.37 -12.38 1.60
CA ASP A 5 6.65 -13.53 1.09
C ASP A 5 5.29 -13.09 0.47
N ILE A 6 4.81 -13.89 -0.48
CA ILE A 6 3.53 -13.76 -1.16
C ILE A 6 2.39 -13.67 -0.13
N ASN A 7 2.44 -14.46 0.95
CA ASN A 7 1.39 -14.47 1.97
C ASN A 7 1.34 -13.15 2.75
N GLU A 8 2.48 -12.56 3.08
CA GLU A 8 2.51 -11.24 3.71
C GLU A 8 1.89 -10.17 2.80
N ILE A 9 2.16 -10.25 1.50
CA ILE A 9 1.60 -9.31 0.52
C ILE A 9 0.07 -9.48 0.48
N LYS A 10 -0.43 -10.72 0.41
CA LYS A 10 -1.87 -11.01 0.42
C LYS A 10 -2.56 -10.47 1.68
N GLN A 11 -2.01 -10.73 2.87
CA GLN A 11 -2.55 -10.22 4.14
C GLN A 11 -2.59 -8.68 4.17
N ARG A 12 -1.54 -8.01 3.66
CA ARG A 12 -1.54 -6.54 3.56
C ARG A 12 -2.59 -6.02 2.59
N ARG A 13 -2.85 -6.72 1.48
CA ARG A 13 -3.92 -6.37 0.53
C ARG A 13 -5.29 -6.52 1.17
N GLU A 14 -5.54 -7.62 1.89
CA GLU A 14 -6.78 -7.83 2.64
C GLU A 14 -7.01 -6.73 3.68
N GLY A 15 -5.99 -6.40 4.48
CA GLY A 15 -6.07 -5.31 5.46
C GLY A 15 -6.36 -3.96 4.81
N LYS A 16 -5.76 -3.67 3.64
CA LYS A 16 -6.02 -2.42 2.92
C LYS A 16 -7.41 -2.39 2.29
N ASN A 17 -7.90 -3.50 1.75
CA ASN A 17 -9.29 -3.61 1.29
C ASN A 17 -10.27 -3.39 2.45
N TRP A 18 -10.02 -4.00 3.61
CA TRP A 18 -10.84 -3.78 4.80
C TRP A 18 -10.82 -2.31 5.23
N PHE A 19 -9.66 -1.66 5.23
CA PHE A 19 -9.53 -0.24 5.56
C PHE A 19 -10.40 0.61 4.65
N PHE A 20 -10.29 0.43 3.33
CA PHE A 20 -11.08 1.20 2.36
C PHE A 20 -12.58 0.97 2.53
N LYS A 21 -13.00 -0.27 2.77
CA LYS A 21 -14.41 -0.63 2.91
C LYS A 21 -15.04 -0.14 4.21
N ASN A 22 -14.35 -0.32 5.34
CA ASN A 22 -14.99 -0.28 6.66
C ASN A 22 -14.47 0.83 7.57
N HIS A 23 -13.23 1.27 7.41
CA HIS A 23 -12.61 2.16 8.40
C HIS A 23 -13.22 3.58 8.35
N PRO A 24 -13.44 4.25 9.50
CA PRO A 24 -13.99 5.60 9.54
C PRO A 24 -13.09 6.62 8.84
N HIS A 25 -11.77 6.46 8.93
CA HIS A 25 -10.78 7.29 8.21
C HIS A 25 -10.48 6.80 6.79
N SER A 26 -11.30 5.91 6.24
CA SER A 26 -11.20 5.59 4.81
C SER A 26 -11.47 6.83 3.97
N PRO A 27 -10.70 7.05 2.89
CA PRO A 27 -10.95 8.15 1.97
C PRO A 27 -12.20 7.95 1.11
N LEU A 28 -12.77 6.74 1.07
CA LEU A 28 -13.95 6.47 0.25
C LEU A 28 -15.21 7.13 0.83
N PRO A 29 -16.00 7.84 0.02
CA PRO A 29 -17.34 8.25 0.37
C PRO A 29 -18.23 7.05 0.75
N GLN A 30 -19.23 7.28 1.60
CA GLN A 30 -20.11 6.20 2.08
C GLN A 30 -20.86 5.48 0.97
N LYS A 31 -21.24 6.19 -0.10
CA LYS A 31 -21.87 5.59 -1.29
C LYS A 31 -20.94 4.56 -1.96
N ASP A 32 -19.66 4.90 -2.11
CA ASP A 32 -18.69 4.08 -2.82
C ASP A 32 -18.27 2.88 -1.95
N LYS A 33 -18.26 3.02 -0.61
CA LYS A 33 -18.01 1.90 0.32
C LYS A 33 -19.02 0.74 0.16
N LYS A 34 -20.27 1.03 -0.18
CA LYS A 34 -21.31 0.00 -0.38
C LYS A 34 -21.00 -0.89 -1.59
N GLU A 35 -20.48 -0.29 -2.65
CA GLU A 35 -20.14 -0.96 -3.91
C GLU A 35 -18.69 -1.47 -3.95
N PHE A 36 -17.88 -1.10 -2.95
CA PHE A 36 -16.46 -1.47 -2.90
C PHE A 36 -16.24 -2.97 -2.71
N SER A 37 -15.60 -3.59 -3.70
CA SER A 37 -15.23 -5.01 -3.74
C SER A 37 -13.74 -5.27 -3.53
N GLY A 38 -12.89 -4.25 -3.66
CA GLY A 38 -11.45 -4.34 -3.46
C GLY A 38 -10.69 -3.33 -4.32
N LEU A 39 -9.41 -3.13 -4.02
CA LEU A 39 -8.51 -2.33 -4.85
C LEU A 39 -8.01 -3.14 -6.05
N SER A 40 -7.74 -2.44 -7.15
CA SER A 40 -7.05 -3.00 -8.31
C SER A 40 -5.56 -3.17 -7.99
N TYR A 41 -5.11 -4.41 -7.86
CA TYR A 41 -3.71 -4.73 -7.61
C TYR A 41 -3.04 -5.32 -8.85
N PHE A 42 -1.80 -4.94 -9.11
CA PHE A 42 -0.93 -5.67 -10.02
C PHE A 42 -0.69 -7.12 -9.53
N PRO A 43 -0.39 -8.07 -10.44
CA PRO A 43 0.09 -9.39 -10.07
C PRO A 43 1.31 -9.30 -9.15
N ILE A 44 1.44 -10.26 -8.22
CA ILE A 44 2.63 -10.33 -7.38
C ILE A 44 3.75 -10.89 -8.25
N ASN A 45 4.78 -10.07 -8.51
CA ASN A 45 5.96 -10.47 -9.24
C ASN A 45 7.22 -10.20 -8.38
N PRO A 46 7.95 -11.25 -7.95
CA PRO A 46 9.18 -11.12 -7.17
C PRO A 46 10.30 -10.34 -7.86
N ASP A 47 10.31 -10.26 -9.19
CA ASP A 47 11.34 -9.54 -9.96
C ASP A 47 11.31 -8.03 -9.70
N TYR A 48 10.18 -7.51 -9.20
CA TYR A 48 10.03 -6.11 -8.79
C TYR A 48 10.33 -5.87 -7.30
N GLN A 49 10.89 -6.86 -6.59
CA GLN A 49 11.27 -6.73 -5.20
C GLN A 49 12.78 -6.51 -5.03
N PHE A 50 13.14 -5.26 -4.77
CA PHE A 50 14.54 -4.85 -4.64
C PHE A 50 14.97 -4.68 -3.18
N ILE A 51 16.23 -5.03 -2.91
CA ILE A 51 16.93 -4.69 -1.67
C ILE A 51 17.86 -3.53 -2.00
N LEU A 52 17.62 -2.36 -1.40
CA LEU A 52 18.36 -1.13 -1.65
C LEU A 52 18.96 -0.59 -0.35
N SER A 53 20.15 0.02 -0.46
CA SER A 53 20.76 0.75 0.65
C SER A 53 20.03 2.07 0.88
N LEU A 54 19.65 2.35 2.12
CA LEU A 54 19.06 3.63 2.50
C LEU A 54 20.18 4.66 2.67
N ASN A 55 20.23 5.66 1.77
CA ASN A 55 21.09 6.82 1.92
C ASN A 55 20.28 7.98 2.49
N VAL A 56 20.60 8.39 3.72
CA VAL A 56 19.90 9.49 4.39
C VAL A 56 20.66 10.78 4.12
N HIS A 57 19.98 11.75 3.54
CA HIS A 57 20.53 13.09 3.36
C HIS A 57 20.67 13.82 4.72
N THR A 58 21.81 14.45 4.93
CA THR A 58 22.10 15.25 6.14
C THR A 58 21.29 16.54 6.16
N ASP A 59 21.11 17.19 5.02
CA ASP A 59 20.23 18.34 4.83
C ASP A 59 18.85 17.88 4.34
N LYS A 60 17.79 18.32 5.03
CA LYS A 60 16.40 17.95 4.73
C LYS A 60 15.65 19.16 4.20
N LYS A 61 15.05 19.02 3.03
CA LYS A 61 14.25 20.06 2.39
C LYS A 61 12.80 19.61 2.29
N THR A 62 11.88 20.54 2.53
CA THR A 62 10.46 20.32 2.25
C THR A 62 10.26 20.34 0.74
N ILE A 63 9.66 19.27 0.23
CA ILE A 63 9.23 19.17 -1.17
C ILE A 63 7.72 19.03 -1.19
N ASN A 64 7.07 19.66 -2.16
CA ASN A 64 5.68 19.37 -2.48
C ASN A 64 5.64 18.21 -3.48
N VAL A 65 4.79 17.22 -3.20
CA VAL A 65 4.51 16.09 -4.09
C VAL A 65 3.04 16.18 -4.43
N GLU A 66 2.71 16.04 -5.72
CA GLU A 66 1.34 16.00 -6.23
C GLU A 66 0.65 14.66 -5.93
#